data_AF-A0ABD6BRS9-F1
#
_entry.id   AF-A0ABD6BRS9-F1
#
_cell.length_a   1.000
_cell.length_b   1.000
_cell.length_c   1.000
_cell.angle_alpha   90.00
_cell.angle_beta   90.00
_cell.angle_gamma   90.00
#
_symmetry.space_group_name_H-M   'P 1'
#
loop_
_entity.id
_entity.type
_entity.pdbx_description
1 polymer ?
#
loop_
_entity_poly.entity_id
_entity_poly.type
_entity_poly.pdbx_seq_one_letter_code
_entity_poly.pdbx_strand_id
1 'polypeptide(L)'
;AAGETVRAADAALDAAREAGLLDREPGLSVPSVARAADLGASTLLHGPASGDGEAAADVVAELDPADEEFGRRLASLVTLDAVTADGATERAAERIERALRPYRTPDAPFATLGGYADVLDATARTAPGTGIALVLGEQSETAVDAALEAWRAYGDSVHRALRTAETARHRGVWVLSLEDADPAVLPA
;
A
#
# COMPACT_ATOMS: atom_id res chain seq x y z
N ALA A 1 15.02 -19.26 -21.56
CA ALA A 1 14.76 -17.90 -22.04
C ALA A 1 14.54 -17.04 -20.81
N ALA A 2 15.54 -16.28 -20.39
CA ALA A 2 15.45 -15.36 -19.25
C ALA A 2 16.36 -14.18 -19.59
N GLY A 3 15.84 -12.95 -19.48
CA GLY A 3 16.61 -11.73 -19.70
C GLY A 3 16.20 -10.87 -20.90
N GLU A 4 15.02 -11.05 -21.49
CA GLU A 4 14.52 -10.05 -22.43
C GLU A 4 14.15 -8.79 -21.62
N THR A 5 14.88 -7.71 -21.86
CA THR A 5 14.69 -6.45 -21.13
C THR A 5 13.35 -5.88 -21.53
N VAL A 6 12.39 -5.93 -20.62
CA VAL A 6 11.07 -5.38 -20.88
C VAL A 6 11.19 -3.86 -20.98
N ARG A 7 10.89 -3.32 -22.17
CA ARG A 7 11.06 -1.88 -22.45
C ARG A 7 9.91 -1.00 -21.93
N ALA A 8 8.82 -1.61 -21.43
CA ALA A 8 7.65 -0.92 -20.91
C ALA A 8 6.97 -1.76 -19.82
N ALA A 9 6.42 -1.13 -18.78
CA ALA A 9 5.78 -1.83 -17.66
C ALA A 9 4.64 -2.76 -18.09
N ASP A 10 3.85 -2.36 -19.10
CA ASP A 10 2.75 -3.18 -19.61
C ASP A 10 3.23 -4.50 -20.19
N ALA A 11 4.32 -4.48 -20.97
CA ALA A 11 4.91 -5.69 -21.53
C ALA A 11 5.48 -6.63 -20.44
N ALA A 12 5.92 -6.09 -19.29
CA ALA A 12 6.41 -6.91 -18.17
C ALA A 12 5.24 -7.57 -17.45
N LEU A 13 4.16 -6.81 -17.26
CA LEU A 13 2.93 -7.31 -16.65
C LEU A 13 2.29 -8.40 -17.50
N ASP A 14 2.26 -8.22 -18.83
CA ASP A 14 1.75 -9.23 -19.75
C ASP A 14 2.62 -10.48 -19.74
N ALA A 15 3.94 -10.34 -19.84
CA ALA A 15 4.87 -11.47 -19.76
C ALA A 15 4.75 -12.23 -18.42
N ALA A 16 4.59 -11.51 -17.30
CA ALA A 16 4.43 -12.13 -15.98
C ALA A 16 3.10 -12.90 -15.85
N ARG A 17 2.02 -12.37 -16.44
CA ARG A 17 0.72 -13.07 -16.51
C ARG A 17 0.77 -14.29 -17.42
N GLU A 18 1.38 -14.18 -18.59
CA GLU A 18 1.59 -15.31 -19.51
C GLU A 18 2.45 -16.42 -18.87
N ALA A 19 3.43 -16.03 -18.05
CA ALA A 19 4.27 -16.96 -17.29
C ALA A 19 3.59 -17.54 -16.04
N GLY A 20 2.34 -17.15 -15.74
CA GLY A 20 1.61 -17.62 -14.56
C GLY A 20 2.19 -17.15 -13.22
N LEU A 21 2.95 -16.06 -13.22
CA LEU A 21 3.56 -15.49 -12.01
C LEU A 21 2.57 -14.61 -11.22
N LEU A 22 1.46 -14.22 -11.85
CA LEU A 22 0.49 -13.26 -11.33
C LEU A 22 -0.94 -13.70 -11.59
N ASP A 23 -1.75 -13.69 -10.54
CA ASP A 23 -3.19 -13.94 -10.63
C ASP A 23 -3.98 -12.70 -10.17
N ARG A 24 -4.99 -12.29 -10.95
CA ARG A 24 -5.77 -11.09 -10.64
C ARG A 24 -7.10 -11.46 -9.99
N GLU A 25 -7.26 -11.08 -8.72
CA GLU A 25 -8.41 -11.50 -7.90
C GLU A 25 -9.12 -10.33 -7.22
N PRO A 26 -10.38 -10.47 -6.79
CA PRO A 26 -11.03 -9.54 -5.87
C PRO A 26 -10.26 -9.38 -4.56
N GLY A 27 -10.03 -8.14 -4.13
CA GLY A 27 -9.36 -7.85 -2.86
C GLY A 27 -8.64 -6.51 -2.83
N LEU A 28 -7.87 -6.33 -1.76
CA LEU A 28 -6.98 -5.19 -1.54
C LEU A 28 -5.52 -5.57 -1.80
N SER A 29 -4.80 -4.64 -2.41
CA SER A 29 -3.37 -4.66 -2.62
C SER A 29 -2.64 -4.35 -1.32
N VAL A 30 -2.28 -5.40 -0.58
CA VAL A 30 -1.49 -5.32 0.66
C VAL A 30 -0.28 -6.26 0.58
N PRO A 31 0.83 -5.93 1.26
CA PRO A 31 2.07 -6.69 1.14
C PRO A 31 2.04 -8.03 1.86
N SER A 32 1.15 -8.24 2.84
CA SER A 32 1.11 -9.47 3.63
C SER A 32 -0.32 -9.96 3.90
N VAL A 33 -0.42 -11.01 4.72
CA VAL A 33 -1.68 -11.52 5.25
C VAL A 33 -2.11 -10.82 6.56
N ALA A 34 -1.27 -9.96 7.13
CA ALA A 34 -1.55 -9.20 8.35
C ALA A 34 -2.48 -8.01 8.07
N ARG A 35 -3.75 -8.29 7.74
CA ARG A 35 -4.68 -7.34 7.13
C ARG A 35 -4.89 -6.05 7.90
N ALA A 36 -5.03 -6.09 9.22
CA ALA A 36 -5.25 -4.87 10.02
C ALA A 36 -4.02 -3.96 10.01
N ALA A 37 -2.84 -4.51 10.32
CA ALA A 37 -1.59 -3.75 10.29
C ALA A 37 -1.30 -3.21 8.89
N ASP A 38 -1.56 -4.01 7.85
CA ASP A 38 -1.31 -3.60 6.48
C ASP A 38 -2.32 -2.55 5.99
N LEU A 39 -3.58 -2.61 6.43
CA LEU A 39 -4.60 -1.61 6.11
C LEU A 39 -4.25 -0.25 6.72
N GLY A 40 -3.80 -0.23 7.97
CA GLY A 40 -3.39 1.01 8.64
C GLY A 40 -2.16 1.64 8.00
N ALA A 41 -1.21 0.83 7.53
CA ALA A 41 0.05 1.31 6.99
C ALA A 41 0.02 1.67 5.49
N SER A 42 -0.94 1.17 4.72
CA SER A 42 -0.87 1.30 3.26
C SER A 42 -1.06 2.74 2.78
N THR A 43 -0.13 3.20 1.93
CA THR A 43 -0.21 4.51 1.31
C THR A 43 -0.95 4.51 -0.04
N LEU A 44 -1.41 3.34 -0.49
CA LEU A 44 -2.21 3.19 -1.71
C LEU A 44 -3.64 3.68 -1.55
N LEU A 45 -4.11 3.84 -0.32
CA LEU A 45 -5.45 4.31 0.02
C LEU A 45 -5.38 5.27 1.21
N HIS A 46 -6.44 6.06 1.38
CA HIS A 46 -6.59 6.91 2.54
C HIS A 46 -8.04 6.86 3.01
N GLY A 47 -8.25 6.58 4.29
CA GLY A 47 -9.55 6.53 4.94
C GLY A 47 -9.43 6.56 6.47
N PRO A 48 -10.53 6.33 7.20
CA PRO A 48 -10.56 6.39 8.67
C PRO A 48 -9.52 5.48 9.36
N ALA A 49 -9.27 4.28 8.82
CA ALA A 49 -8.29 3.33 9.34
C ALA A 49 -6.82 3.70 9.06
N SER A 50 -6.55 4.68 8.20
CA SER A 50 -5.20 5.02 7.77
C SER A 50 -4.37 5.63 8.91
N GLY A 51 -3.25 4.97 9.23
CA GLY A 51 -2.38 5.29 10.36
C GLY A 51 -3.04 5.07 11.72
N ASP A 52 -4.10 4.27 11.79
CA ASP A 52 -4.83 3.94 13.01
C ASP A 52 -5.03 2.41 13.07
N GLY A 53 -4.14 1.74 13.80
CA GLY A 53 -4.15 0.29 13.89
C GLY A 53 -5.37 -0.28 14.63
N GLU A 54 -5.98 0.50 15.53
CA GLU A 54 -7.19 0.09 16.26
C GLU A 54 -8.40 0.15 15.31
N ALA A 55 -8.59 1.28 14.63
CA ALA A 55 -9.64 1.41 13.62
C ALA A 55 -9.49 0.39 12.47
N ALA A 56 -8.26 0.10 12.05
CA ALA A 56 -8.00 -0.93 11.05
C ALA A 56 -8.34 -2.35 11.55
N ALA A 57 -8.10 -2.64 12.83
CA ALA A 57 -8.48 -3.91 13.43
C ALA A 57 -10.00 -4.05 13.54
N ASP A 58 -10.71 -2.99 13.90
CA ASP A 58 -12.17 -2.97 13.98
C ASP A 58 -12.81 -3.30 12.63
N VAL A 59 -12.37 -2.64 11.55
CA VAL A 59 -12.86 -2.93 10.18
C VAL A 59 -12.65 -4.39 9.79
N VAL A 60 -11.48 -4.97 10.13
CA VAL A 60 -11.17 -6.37 9.84
C VAL A 60 -12.03 -7.32 10.69
N ALA A 61 -12.31 -6.96 11.95
CA ALA A 61 -13.09 -7.75 12.88
C ALA A 61 -14.59 -7.83 12.53
N GLU A 62 -15.11 -6.92 11.71
CA GLU A 62 -16.48 -6.99 11.17
C GLU A 62 -16.71 -8.20 10.25
N LEU A 63 -15.63 -8.81 9.75
CA LEU A 63 -15.68 -9.89 8.78
C LEU A 63 -15.23 -11.22 9.38
N ASP A 64 -15.85 -12.31 8.92
CA ASP A 64 -15.40 -13.66 9.26
C ASP A 64 -14.13 -14.00 8.45
N PRO A 65 -12.97 -14.26 9.09
CA PRO A 65 -11.74 -14.60 8.40
C PRO A 65 -11.79 -15.95 7.68
N ALA A 66 -12.76 -16.82 8.00
CA ALA A 66 -12.97 -18.08 7.31
C ALA A 66 -13.81 -17.94 6.02
N ASP A 67 -14.38 -16.76 5.76
CA ASP A 67 -15.17 -16.51 4.56
C ASP A 67 -14.28 -16.48 3.31
N GLU A 68 -14.60 -17.30 2.32
CA GLU A 68 -13.92 -17.34 1.02
C GLU A 68 -13.98 -15.98 0.29
N GLU A 69 -14.99 -15.16 0.58
CA GLU A 69 -15.17 -13.82 0.04
C GLU A 69 -14.57 -12.72 0.91
N PHE A 70 -13.87 -13.05 2.01
CA PHE A 70 -13.30 -12.10 2.96
C PHE A 70 -12.56 -10.97 2.26
N GLY A 71 -11.66 -11.30 1.31
CA GLY A 71 -10.86 -10.31 0.58
C GLY A 71 -11.73 -9.31 -0.20
N ARG A 72 -12.79 -9.79 -0.86
CA ARG A 72 -13.72 -8.95 -1.61
C ARG A 72 -14.54 -8.06 -0.69
N ARG A 73 -15.04 -8.59 0.43
CA ARG A 73 -15.84 -7.83 1.40
C ARG A 73 -15.01 -6.77 2.09
N LEU A 74 -13.79 -7.09 2.50
CA LEU A 74 -12.85 -6.13 3.07
C LEU A 74 -12.56 -5.00 2.08
N ALA A 75 -12.31 -5.33 0.81
CA ALA A 75 -12.11 -4.33 -0.23
C ALA A 75 -13.33 -3.41 -0.40
N SER A 76 -14.54 -3.97 -0.38
CA SER A 76 -15.78 -3.19 -0.46
C SER A 76 -15.97 -2.26 0.75
N LEU A 77 -15.75 -2.73 1.98
CA LEU A 77 -15.86 -1.92 3.19
C LEU A 77 -14.88 -0.75 3.15
N VAL A 78 -13.59 -1.04 2.94
CA VAL A 78 -12.54 -0.01 2.84
C VAL A 78 -12.82 0.98 1.71
N THR A 79 -13.43 0.52 0.61
CA THR A 79 -13.85 1.42 -0.47
C THR A 79 -14.94 2.37 -0.04
N LEU A 80 -15.97 1.87 0.63
CA LEU A 80 -17.03 2.73 1.14
C LEU A 80 -16.45 3.75 2.11
N ASP A 81 -15.67 3.30 3.09
CA ASP A 81 -15.04 4.19 4.08
C ASP A 81 -14.20 5.30 3.43
N ALA A 82 -13.36 4.95 2.45
CA ALA A 82 -12.50 5.92 1.78
C ALA A 82 -13.25 6.96 0.95
N VAL A 83 -14.37 6.58 0.30
CA VAL A 83 -15.12 7.49 -0.59
C VAL A 83 -16.27 8.21 0.11
N THR A 84 -16.71 7.74 1.27
CA THR A 84 -17.75 8.39 2.08
C THR A 84 -17.22 9.09 3.33
N ALA A 85 -15.92 9.01 3.61
CA ALA A 85 -15.29 9.75 4.71
C ALA A 85 -15.54 11.26 4.58
N ASP A 86 -15.58 11.94 5.73
CA ASP A 86 -15.66 13.39 5.78
C ASP A 86 -14.47 14.02 5.04
N GLY A 87 -14.76 14.89 4.08
CA GLY A 87 -13.74 15.51 3.22
C GLY A 87 -13.26 14.65 2.06
N ALA A 88 -13.86 13.48 1.82
CA ALA A 88 -13.60 12.68 0.62
C ALA A 88 -13.89 13.49 -0.65
N THR A 89 -13.04 13.29 -1.66
CA THR A 89 -13.14 13.97 -2.97
C THR A 89 -13.39 12.94 -4.06
N GLU A 90 -13.84 13.38 -5.25
CA GLU A 90 -13.94 12.49 -6.42
C GLU A 90 -12.61 11.77 -6.71
N ARG A 91 -11.49 12.43 -6.41
CA ARG A 91 -10.16 11.86 -6.54
C ARG A 91 -9.90 10.68 -5.60
N ALA A 92 -10.54 10.61 -4.44
CA ALA A 92 -10.43 9.44 -3.57
C ALA A 92 -10.98 8.18 -4.26
N ALA A 93 -12.12 8.31 -4.95
CA ALA A 93 -12.72 7.22 -5.72
C ALA A 93 -11.82 6.78 -6.89
N GLU A 94 -11.18 7.71 -7.61
CA GLU A 94 -10.22 7.36 -8.67
C GLU A 94 -8.96 6.69 -8.12
N ARG A 95 -8.46 7.16 -6.95
CA ARG A 95 -7.20 6.68 -6.41
C ARG A 95 -7.31 5.29 -5.82
N ILE A 96 -8.42 4.98 -5.15
CA ILE A 96 -8.59 3.68 -4.53
C ILE A 96 -8.63 2.52 -5.53
N GLU A 97 -8.98 2.77 -6.79
CA GLU A 97 -8.93 1.75 -7.85
C GLU A 97 -7.57 1.06 -7.98
N ARG A 98 -6.47 1.76 -7.63
CA ARG A 98 -5.11 1.21 -7.64
C ARG A 98 -4.88 0.17 -6.53
N ALA A 99 -5.61 0.27 -5.43
CA ALA A 99 -5.56 -0.67 -4.33
C ALA A 99 -6.48 -1.88 -4.57
N LEU A 100 -7.43 -1.79 -5.51
CA LEU A 100 -8.42 -2.83 -5.77
C LEU A 100 -7.96 -3.83 -6.84
N ARG A 101 -8.50 -5.04 -6.76
CA ARG A 101 -8.27 -6.11 -7.75
C ARG A 101 -6.77 -6.42 -7.95
N PRO A 102 -6.03 -6.73 -6.86
CA PRO A 102 -4.59 -6.88 -6.89
C PRO A 102 -4.14 -8.05 -7.78
N TYR A 103 -2.89 -7.97 -8.23
CA TYR A 103 -2.15 -9.13 -8.71
C TYR A 103 -1.52 -9.84 -7.52
N ARG A 104 -1.95 -11.08 -7.27
CA ARG A 104 -1.31 -12.00 -6.32
C ARG A 104 0.04 -12.43 -6.86
N THR A 105 0.96 -12.66 -5.94
CA THR A 105 2.33 -13.04 -6.22
C THR A 105 2.72 -14.22 -5.33
N PRO A 106 2.23 -15.45 -5.62
CA PRO A 106 2.37 -16.61 -4.72
C PRO A 106 3.83 -17.00 -4.44
N ASP A 107 4.70 -16.82 -5.43
CA ASP A 107 6.12 -17.21 -5.36
C ASP A 107 7.05 -16.01 -5.06
N ALA A 108 6.50 -14.90 -4.57
CA ALA A 108 7.25 -13.69 -4.24
C ALA A 108 7.24 -13.40 -2.74
N PRO A 109 8.16 -12.56 -2.23
CA PRO A 109 8.24 -12.24 -0.79
C PRO A 109 6.99 -11.51 -0.23
N PHE A 110 6.14 -10.94 -1.08
CA PHE A 110 4.94 -10.21 -0.68
C PHE A 110 3.71 -10.77 -1.38
N ALA A 111 2.54 -10.64 -0.74
CA ALA A 111 1.29 -11.25 -1.15
C ALA A 111 0.66 -10.62 -2.40
N THR A 112 1.02 -9.37 -2.74
CA THR A 112 0.53 -8.66 -3.93
C THR A 112 1.60 -7.79 -4.58
N LEU A 113 1.51 -7.61 -5.89
CA LEU A 113 2.42 -6.75 -6.65
C LEU A 113 2.33 -5.27 -6.21
N GLY A 114 1.12 -4.76 -5.99
CA GLY A 114 0.96 -3.37 -5.56
C GLY A 114 1.40 -3.17 -4.10
N GLY A 115 1.19 -4.15 -3.22
CA GLY A 115 1.74 -4.13 -1.86
C GLY A 115 3.27 -4.16 -1.86
N TYR A 116 3.88 -4.96 -2.75
CA TYR A 116 5.32 -4.94 -2.93
C TYR A 116 5.82 -3.57 -3.42
N ALA A 117 5.13 -2.96 -4.39
CA ALA A 117 5.47 -1.62 -4.87
C ALA A 117 5.38 -0.55 -3.76
N ASP A 118 4.36 -0.62 -2.90
CA ASP A 118 4.20 0.26 -1.73
C ASP A 118 5.37 0.10 -0.73
N VAL A 119 5.78 -1.15 -0.44
CA VAL A 119 6.95 -1.44 0.39
C VAL A 119 8.25 -0.91 -0.24
N LEU A 120 8.41 -1.03 -1.56
CA LEU A 120 9.59 -0.53 -2.26
C LEU A 120 9.66 1.01 -2.25
N ASP A 121 8.54 1.72 -2.43
CA ASP A 121 8.54 3.19 -2.34
C ASP A 121 8.89 3.66 -0.93
N ALA A 122 8.33 3.02 0.10
CA ALA A 122 8.63 3.35 1.49
C ALA A 122 10.11 3.09 1.83
N THR A 123 10.60 1.88 1.54
CA THR A 123 11.99 1.50 1.85
C THR A 123 13.00 2.32 1.04
N ALA A 124 12.69 2.74 -0.19
CA ALA A 124 13.57 3.62 -0.95
C ALA A 124 13.81 4.98 -0.24
N ARG A 125 12.85 5.44 0.57
CA ARG A 125 12.92 6.72 1.29
C ARG A 125 13.51 6.59 2.68
N THR A 126 13.11 5.57 3.43
CA THR A 126 13.41 5.47 4.88
C THR A 126 14.45 4.40 5.23
N ALA A 127 14.61 3.39 4.37
CA ALA A 127 15.50 2.26 4.61
C ALA A 127 16.11 1.72 3.29
N PRO A 128 16.87 2.53 2.53
CA PRO A 128 17.26 2.21 1.16
C PRO A 128 18.12 0.95 1.08
N GLY A 129 18.90 0.61 2.11
CA GLY A 129 19.64 -0.65 2.19
C GLY A 129 18.72 -1.88 2.16
N THR A 130 17.59 -1.82 2.87
CA THR A 130 16.57 -2.87 2.86
C THR A 130 15.90 -2.97 1.49
N GLY A 131 15.52 -1.83 0.89
CA GLY A 131 14.92 -1.80 -0.44
C GLY A 131 15.85 -2.36 -1.53
N ILE A 132 17.13 -2.02 -1.49
CA ILE A 132 18.15 -2.56 -2.43
C ILE A 132 18.30 -4.08 -2.26
N ALA A 133 18.33 -4.58 -1.02
CA ALA A 133 18.43 -6.02 -0.79
C ALA A 133 17.26 -6.79 -1.44
N LEU A 134 16.02 -6.31 -1.27
CA LEU A 134 14.83 -6.90 -1.89
C LEU A 134 14.92 -6.91 -3.42
N VAL A 135 15.36 -5.81 -4.03
CA VAL A 135 15.52 -5.70 -5.50
C VAL A 135 16.60 -6.65 -6.02
N LEU A 136 17.63 -6.93 -5.23
CA LEU A 136 18.66 -7.92 -5.55
C LEU A 136 18.20 -9.37 -5.35
N GLY A 137 16.96 -9.59 -4.94
CA GLY A 137 16.36 -10.91 -4.78
C GLY A 137 16.59 -11.52 -3.40
N GLU A 138 16.96 -10.73 -2.39
CA GLU A 138 16.94 -11.19 -1.01
C GLU A 138 15.49 -11.41 -0.56
N GLN A 139 15.19 -12.61 -0.06
CA GLN A 139 13.82 -13.02 0.30
C GLN A 139 13.78 -13.75 1.65
N SER A 140 14.85 -13.68 2.46
CA SER A 140 14.81 -14.21 3.82
C SER A 140 13.73 -13.54 4.65
N GLU A 141 13.14 -14.30 5.58
CA GLU A 141 12.12 -13.80 6.51
C GLU A 141 12.58 -12.53 7.21
N THR A 142 13.84 -12.48 7.66
CA THR A 142 14.43 -11.28 8.29
C THR A 142 14.44 -10.06 7.38
N ALA A 143 14.74 -10.22 6.09
CA ALA A 143 14.73 -9.10 5.15
C ALA A 143 13.31 -8.62 4.85
N VAL A 144 12.35 -9.55 4.71
CA VAL A 144 10.93 -9.25 4.52
C VAL A 144 10.36 -8.53 5.75
N ASP A 145 10.66 -9.01 6.96
CA ASP A 145 10.21 -8.40 8.21
C ASP A 145 10.77 -6.98 8.38
N ALA A 146 12.07 -6.79 8.13
CA ALA A 146 12.68 -5.46 8.18
C ALA A 146 12.06 -4.48 7.17
N ALA A 147 11.67 -4.97 5.99
CA ALA A 147 10.99 -4.17 4.99
C ALA A 147 9.55 -3.81 5.39
N LEU A 148 8.81 -4.76 5.95
CA LEU A 148 7.46 -4.52 6.47
C LEU A 148 7.47 -3.56 7.66
N GLU A 149 8.46 -3.66 8.55
CA GLU A 149 8.64 -2.73 9.67
C GLU A 149 8.89 -1.30 9.16
N ALA A 150 9.84 -1.14 8.22
CA ALA A 150 10.13 0.16 7.63
C ALA A 150 8.92 0.76 6.88
N TRP A 151 8.19 -0.08 6.15
CA TRP A 151 6.97 0.33 5.43
C TRP A 151 5.84 0.74 6.39
N ARG A 152 5.60 -0.01 7.47
CA ARG A 152 4.60 0.35 8.50
C ARG A 152 4.94 1.67 9.19
N ALA A 153 6.19 1.84 9.60
CA ALA A 153 6.66 3.08 10.21
C ALA A 153 6.53 4.28 9.26
N TYR A 154 6.81 4.08 7.97
CA TYR A 154 6.60 5.09 6.93
C TYR A 154 5.12 5.45 6.77
N GLY A 155 4.25 4.46 6.59
CA GLY A 155 2.80 4.65 6.45
C GLY A 155 2.18 5.40 7.62
N ASP A 156 2.50 4.99 8.85
CA ASP A 156 2.06 5.68 10.07
C ASP A 156 2.52 7.13 10.08
N SER A 157 3.75 7.40 9.63
CA SER A 157 4.29 8.76 9.59
C SER A 157 3.64 9.62 8.52
N VAL A 158 3.38 9.07 7.33
CA VAL A 158 2.63 9.74 6.26
C VAL A 158 1.22 10.09 6.73
N HIS A 159 0.48 9.14 7.29
CA HIS A 159 -0.90 9.38 7.71
C HIS A 159 -1.01 10.30 8.93
N ARG A 160 -0.03 10.25 9.85
CA ARG A 160 0.08 11.23 10.93
C ARG A 160 0.32 12.62 10.37
N ALA A 161 1.28 12.77 9.47
CA ALA A 161 1.57 14.05 8.81
C ALA A 161 0.32 14.61 8.11
N LEU A 162 -0.38 13.79 7.31
CA LEU A 162 -1.60 14.24 6.62
C LEU A 162 -2.71 14.68 7.60
N ARG A 163 -2.86 14.03 8.75
CA ARG A 163 -3.87 14.41 9.77
C ARG A 163 -3.50 15.66 10.55
N THR A 164 -2.21 15.88 10.83
CA THR A 164 -1.77 17.00 11.67
C THR A 164 -1.31 18.21 10.88
N ALA A 165 -1.16 18.09 9.56
CA ALA A 165 -0.71 19.19 8.71
C ALA A 165 -1.67 20.39 8.77
N GLU A 166 -1.11 21.57 8.98
CA GLU A 166 -1.84 22.80 8.71
C GLU A 166 -1.91 23.00 7.20
N THR A 167 -3.13 23.22 6.67
CA THR A 167 -3.33 23.41 5.23
C THR A 167 -3.60 24.88 4.93
N ALA A 168 -2.88 25.42 3.95
CA ALA A 168 -3.08 26.77 3.46
C ALA A 168 -3.08 26.82 1.94
N ARG A 169 -3.90 27.70 1.36
CA ARG A 169 -3.95 27.92 -0.08
C ARG A 169 -3.16 29.16 -0.45
N HIS A 170 -2.10 28.99 -1.23
CA HIS A 170 -1.25 30.09 -1.70
C HIS A 170 -1.23 30.12 -3.22
N ARG A 171 -1.75 31.19 -3.84
CA ARG A 171 -1.69 31.40 -5.31
C ARG A 171 -2.08 30.17 -6.17
N GLY A 172 -3.08 29.41 -5.72
CA GLY A 172 -3.59 28.24 -6.44
C GLY A 172 -2.89 26.91 -6.12
N VAL A 173 -1.84 26.91 -5.28
CA VAL A 173 -1.27 25.69 -4.70
C VAL A 173 -1.77 25.48 -3.27
N TRP A 174 -1.92 24.22 -2.89
CA TRP A 174 -2.09 23.81 -1.50
C TRP A 174 -0.72 23.60 -0.88
N VAL A 175 -0.51 24.19 0.29
CA VAL A 175 0.69 24.01 1.11
C VAL A 175 0.27 23.25 2.35
N LEU A 176 0.99 22.17 2.63
CA LEU A 176 0.91 21.45 3.89
C LEU A 176 2.10 21.90 4.73
N SER A 177 1.83 22.51 5.87
CA SER A 177 2.85 22.86 6.87
C SER A 177 2.84 21.81 7.96
N LEU A 178 4.03 21.31 8.28
CA LEU A 178 4.25 20.31 9.31
C LEU A 178 5.35 20.82 10.23
N GLU A 179 5.07 20.80 11.52
CA GLU A 179 6.12 20.99 12.53
C GLU A 179 6.96 19.71 12.60
N ASP A 180 8.28 19.85 12.47
CA ASP A 180 9.27 18.76 12.66
C ASP A 180 9.07 17.49 11.82
N ALA A 181 8.45 17.58 10.63
CA ALA A 181 8.34 16.43 9.74
C ALA A 181 9.67 16.08 9.06
N ASP A 182 10.02 14.80 9.10
CA ASP A 182 11.09 14.26 8.27
C ASP A 182 10.72 14.42 6.79
N PRO A 183 11.53 15.10 5.95
CA PRO A 183 11.25 15.22 4.52
C PRO A 183 11.12 13.86 3.82
N ALA A 184 11.70 12.78 4.37
CA ALA A 184 11.56 11.43 3.83
C ALA A 184 10.12 10.89 3.93
N VAL A 185 9.28 11.41 4.83
CA VAL A 185 7.88 10.95 5.02
C VAL A 185 6.86 11.73 4.19
N LEU A 186 7.30 12.69 3.38
CA LEU A 186 6.40 13.43 2.49
C LEU A 186 6.16 12.62 1.22
N PRO A 187 4.90 12.29 0.89
CA PRO A 187 4.58 11.66 -0.39
C PRO A 187 5.01 12.59 -1.53
N ALA A 188 5.64 12.03 -2.56
CA ALA A 188 6.11 12.78 -3.74
C ALA A 188 4.95 13.15 -4.68
#